data_AF-A0A9D5EY57-F1
#
_entry.id   AF-A0A9D5EY57-F1
#
_cell.length_a   1.000
_cell.length_b   1.000
_cell.length_c   1.000
_cell.angle_alpha   90.00
_cell.angle_beta   90.00
_cell.angle_gamma   90.00
#
_symmetry.space_group_name_H-M   'P 1'
#
loop_
_entity.id
_entity.type
_entity.pdbx_description
1 polymer ?
#
loop_
_entity_poly.entity_id
_entity_poly.type
_entity_poly.pdbx_seq_one_letter_code
_entity_poly.pdbx_strand_id
1 'polypeptide(L)'
;MLGFKSLLQQVDLKAIPLEKALELGPASRGALVSFDTQFRTKNIDMPETIEGYRTAVRGNPDIDPQIYAKFGARRVTLFVDPRWITTTTAFVHFRPSGGRGTFAGLGLLNSIDAERANITPLVIGLPITPFMESFYGNALPMRSRSATGT
;
A
#
# COMPACT_ATOMS: atom_id res chain seq x y z
N MET A 1 14.78 26.82 -20.89
CA MET A 1 15.13 25.58 -20.16
C MET A 1 15.53 25.81 -18.69
N LEU A 2 16.20 26.91 -18.31
CA LEU A 2 16.59 27.14 -16.90
C LEU A 2 15.41 27.26 -15.91
N GLY A 3 14.32 27.97 -16.27
CA GLY A 3 13.18 28.17 -15.36
C GLY A 3 12.42 26.88 -15.00
N PHE A 4 12.32 25.92 -15.92
CA PHE A 4 11.66 24.63 -15.68
C PHE A 4 12.47 23.75 -14.70
N LYS A 5 13.80 23.82 -14.78
CA LYS A 5 14.71 23.11 -13.86
C LYS A 5 14.59 23.65 -12.44
N SER A 6 14.56 24.98 -12.27
CA SER A 6 14.35 25.61 -10.96
C SER A 6 12.97 25.31 -10.38
N LEU A 7 11.93 25.24 -11.22
CA LEU A 7 10.58 24.88 -10.79
C LEU A 7 10.53 23.43 -10.29
N LEU A 8 11.09 22.48 -11.05
CA LEU A 8 11.17 21.07 -10.63
C LEU A 8 11.98 20.87 -9.35
N GLN A 9 13.02 21.68 -9.11
CA GLN A 9 13.79 21.65 -7.86
C GLN A 9 13.02 22.19 -6.65
N GLN A 10 11.92 22.92 -6.86
CA GLN A 10 11.04 23.45 -5.82
C GLN A 10 9.75 22.63 -5.65
N VAL A 11 9.49 21.67 -6.55
CA VAL A 11 8.34 20.77 -6.44
C VAL A 11 8.61 19.78 -5.32
N ASP A 12 8.06 20.08 -4.16
CA ASP A 12 7.94 19.13 -3.06
C ASP A 12 6.78 18.18 -3.38
N LEU A 13 7.07 16.87 -3.48
CA LEU A 13 6.07 15.84 -3.74
C LEU A 13 5.20 15.63 -2.49
N LYS A 14 4.27 16.56 -2.27
CA LYS A 14 3.31 16.45 -1.17
C LYS A 14 2.21 15.48 -1.56
N ALA A 15 2.22 14.30 -0.93
CA ALA A 15 1.10 13.40 -0.97
C ALA A 15 -0.13 14.09 -0.35
N ILE A 16 -1.26 14.08 -1.06
CA ILE A 16 -2.54 14.55 -0.51
C ILE A 16 -3.31 13.37 0.08
N PRO A 17 -4.08 13.56 1.16
CA PRO A 17 -4.95 12.50 1.67
C PRO A 17 -5.89 11.98 0.58
N LEU A 18 -6.10 10.66 0.52
CA LEU A 18 -6.94 10.00 -0.47
C LEU A 18 -8.34 10.63 -0.55
N GLU A 19 -8.98 10.88 0.59
CA GLU A 19 -10.31 11.48 0.69
C GLU A 19 -10.35 12.85 0.00
N LYS A 20 -9.31 13.67 0.22
CA LYS A 20 -9.18 14.99 -0.42
C LYS A 20 -9.00 14.86 -1.94
N ALA A 21 -8.24 13.86 -2.41
CA ALA A 21 -8.14 13.58 -3.84
C ALA A 21 -9.51 13.21 -4.43
N LEU A 22 -10.29 12.39 -3.72
CA LEU A 22 -11.64 12.01 -4.15
C LEU A 22 -12.60 13.20 -4.21
N GLU A 23 -12.50 14.16 -3.30
CA GLU A 23 -13.27 15.41 -3.33
C GLU A 23 -12.94 16.27 -4.56
N LEU A 24 -11.64 16.42 -4.86
CA LEU A 24 -11.15 17.14 -6.03
C LEU A 24 -11.52 16.48 -7.36
N GLY A 25 -11.89 15.19 -7.34
CA GLY A 25 -12.36 14.47 -8.52
C GLY A 25 -11.31 14.45 -9.63
N PRO A 26 -11.70 14.63 -10.91
CA PRO A 26 -10.79 14.61 -12.06
C PRO A 26 -9.57 15.54 -11.96
N ALA A 27 -9.67 16.64 -11.20
CA ALA A 27 -8.57 17.59 -11.03
C ALA A 27 -7.38 17.01 -10.22
N SER A 28 -7.60 15.93 -9.48
CA SER A 28 -6.56 15.24 -8.71
C SER A 28 -5.83 14.14 -9.50
N ARG A 29 -6.19 13.90 -10.77
CA ARG A 29 -5.53 12.88 -11.59
C ARG A 29 -4.02 13.14 -11.66
N GLY A 30 -3.23 12.10 -11.41
CA GLY A 30 -1.77 12.19 -11.35
C GLY A 30 -1.23 12.66 -9.98
N ALA A 31 -2.09 12.95 -9.01
CA ALA A 31 -1.65 13.27 -7.66
C ALA A 31 -1.04 12.04 -6.97
N LEU A 32 0.00 12.30 -6.19
CA LEU A 32 0.46 11.38 -5.16
C LEU A 32 -0.55 11.43 -4.00
N VAL A 33 -1.10 10.29 -3.63
CA VAL A 33 -2.07 10.17 -2.54
C VAL A 33 -1.50 9.37 -1.38
N SER A 34 -1.81 9.79 -0.16
CA SER A 34 -1.59 9.00 1.05
C SER A 34 -2.89 8.34 1.50
N PHE A 35 -2.78 7.14 2.05
CA PHE A 35 -3.91 6.40 2.62
C PHE A 35 -3.48 5.72 3.90
N ASP A 36 -4.41 5.62 4.85
CA ASP A 36 -4.30 4.79 6.05
C ASP A 36 -5.73 4.38 6.44
N THR A 37 -6.17 3.23 5.93
CA THR A 37 -7.56 2.79 6.12
C THR A 37 -7.74 1.30 5.88
N GLN A 38 -8.95 0.81 6.15
CA GLN A 38 -9.33 -0.56 5.89
C GLN A 38 -9.66 -0.80 4.41
N PHE A 39 -8.98 -1.75 3.79
CA PHE A 39 -9.29 -2.28 2.46
C PHE A 39 -9.71 -3.74 2.53
N ARG A 40 -10.54 -4.16 1.57
CA ARG A 40 -10.76 -5.56 1.23
C ARG A 40 -9.68 -6.02 0.26
N THR A 41 -9.27 -7.28 0.36
CA THR A 41 -8.36 -7.89 -0.61
C THR A 41 -9.15 -8.79 -1.59
N LYS A 42 -8.73 -8.84 -2.85
CA LYS A 42 -9.31 -9.71 -3.89
C LYS A 42 -8.22 -10.17 -4.85
N ASN A 43 -8.25 -11.45 -5.22
CA ASN A 43 -7.32 -12.09 -6.17
C ASN A 43 -5.82 -11.95 -5.82
N ILE A 44 -5.49 -11.77 -4.54
CA ILE A 44 -4.09 -11.75 -4.09
C ILE A 44 -3.73 -13.14 -3.57
N ASP A 45 -3.06 -13.90 -4.43
CA ASP A 45 -2.48 -15.19 -4.09
C ASP A 45 -0.96 -15.16 -4.25
N MET A 46 -0.28 -15.94 -3.42
CA MET A 46 1.16 -16.14 -3.56
C MET A 46 1.39 -17.06 -4.76
N PRO A 47 2.11 -16.63 -5.80
CA PRO A 47 2.36 -17.50 -6.94
C PRO A 47 3.16 -18.73 -6.53
N GLU A 48 2.70 -19.91 -6.97
CA GLU A 48 3.38 -21.20 -6.72
C GLU A 48 4.56 -21.43 -7.67
N THR A 49 4.60 -20.71 -8.79
CA THR A 49 5.63 -20.85 -9.83
C THR A 49 6.27 -19.50 -10.15
N ILE A 50 7.50 -19.54 -10.68
CA ILE A 50 8.24 -18.36 -11.16
C ILE A 50 7.44 -17.62 -12.25
N GLU A 51 6.72 -18.36 -13.10
CA GLU A 51 5.90 -17.79 -14.18
C GLU A 51 4.70 -17.02 -13.62
N GLY A 52 4.12 -17.47 -12.51
CA GLY A 52 3.08 -16.74 -11.80
C GLY A 52 3.55 -15.36 -11.33
N TYR A 53 4.81 -15.24 -10.86
CA TYR A 53 5.41 -13.93 -10.55
C TYR A 53 5.65 -13.07 -11.80
N ARG A 54 5.81 -13.67 -12.99
CA ARG A 54 6.04 -12.90 -14.23
C ARG A 54 4.76 -12.37 -14.85
N THR A 55 3.60 -12.83 -14.39
CA THR A 55 2.31 -12.42 -14.93
C THR A 55 2.05 -10.96 -14.57
N ALA A 56 2.08 -10.08 -15.57
CA ALA A 56 1.86 -8.66 -15.38
C ALA A 56 0.39 -8.37 -15.08
N VAL A 57 0.17 -7.48 -14.11
CA VAL A 57 -1.14 -6.89 -13.82
C VAL A 57 -1.63 -6.06 -15.00
N ARG A 58 -2.90 -6.19 -15.36
CA ARG A 58 -3.50 -5.58 -16.56
C ARG A 58 -4.47 -4.43 -16.26
N GLY A 59 -4.76 -4.16 -14.99
CA GLY A 59 -5.79 -3.23 -14.54
C GLY A 59 -7.23 -3.76 -14.64
N ASN A 60 -7.44 -5.08 -14.70
CA ASN A 60 -8.74 -5.72 -14.73
C ASN A 60 -9.19 -6.13 -13.31
N PRO A 61 -10.20 -5.47 -12.70
CA PRO A 61 -10.67 -5.77 -11.34
C PRO A 61 -11.25 -7.17 -11.11
N ASP A 62 -11.49 -7.95 -12.15
CA ASP A 62 -12.06 -9.29 -12.02
C ASP A 62 -11.00 -10.36 -11.85
N ILE A 63 -9.82 -10.15 -12.43
CA ILE A 63 -8.72 -11.12 -12.42
C ILE A 63 -7.50 -10.62 -11.65
N ASP A 64 -7.27 -9.31 -11.60
CA ASP A 64 -6.02 -8.80 -11.08
C ASP A 64 -6.01 -8.73 -9.55
N PRO A 65 -4.85 -8.99 -8.93
CA PRO A 65 -4.67 -8.82 -7.50
C PRO A 65 -4.89 -7.36 -7.11
N GLN A 66 -5.73 -7.12 -6.12
CA GLN A 66 -6.09 -5.77 -5.71
C GLN A 66 -6.47 -5.68 -4.24
N ILE A 67 -6.28 -4.49 -3.70
CA ILE A 67 -6.97 -4.04 -2.50
C ILE A 67 -7.98 -2.96 -2.88
N TYR A 68 -9.17 -2.98 -2.29
CA TYR A 68 -10.23 -2.05 -2.64
C TYR A 68 -11.09 -1.66 -1.44
N ALA A 69 -11.58 -0.43 -1.46
CA ALA A 69 -12.45 0.12 -0.43
C ALA A 69 -13.50 1.03 -1.07
N LYS A 70 -14.60 1.25 -0.36
CA LYS A 70 -15.66 2.16 -0.80
C LYS A 70 -15.59 3.44 0.02
N PHE A 71 -15.53 4.57 -0.66
CA PHE A 71 -15.54 5.92 -0.08
C PHE A 71 -16.76 6.66 -0.63
N GLY A 72 -17.80 6.78 0.20
CA GLY A 72 -19.10 7.28 -0.25
C GLY A 72 -19.68 6.40 -1.36
N ALA A 73 -19.93 6.98 -2.53
CA ALA A 73 -20.41 6.24 -3.71
C ALA A 73 -19.26 5.58 -4.50
N ARG A 74 -18.01 6.02 -4.32
CA ARG A 74 -16.88 5.59 -5.16
C ARG A 74 -16.19 4.35 -4.62
N ARG A 75 -15.85 3.42 -5.52
CA ARG A 75 -14.93 2.33 -5.25
C ARG A 75 -13.50 2.76 -5.61
N VAL A 76 -12.64 2.78 -4.61
CA VAL A 76 -11.20 2.97 -4.79
C VAL A 76 -10.54 1.61 -4.91
N THR A 77 -9.74 1.41 -5.96
CA THR A 77 -9.03 0.16 -6.24
C THR A 77 -7.54 0.44 -6.40
N LEU A 78 -6.73 -0.29 -5.65
CA LEU A 78 -5.28 -0.31 -5.78
C LEU A 78 -4.89 -1.68 -6.32
N PHE A 79 -4.31 -1.71 -7.52
CA PHE A 79 -3.81 -2.94 -8.12
C PHE A 79 -2.44 -3.28 -7.55
N VAL A 80 -2.28 -4.50 -7.04
CA VAL A 80 -1.04 -4.95 -6.40
C VAL A 80 -0.33 -5.89 -7.34
N ASP A 81 0.84 -5.50 -7.83
CA ASP A 81 1.67 -6.40 -8.62
C ASP A 81 2.42 -7.36 -7.68
N PRO A 82 2.27 -8.70 -7.84
CA PRO A 82 2.99 -9.67 -7.01
C PRO A 82 4.51 -9.51 -7.06
N ARG A 83 5.06 -8.92 -8.14
CA ARG A 83 6.49 -8.62 -8.28
C ARG A 83 6.98 -7.55 -7.31
N TRP A 84 6.09 -6.76 -6.74
CA TRP A 84 6.43 -5.74 -5.74
C TRP A 84 6.49 -6.31 -4.32
N ILE A 85 6.02 -7.55 -4.12
CA ILE A 85 6.03 -8.20 -2.82
C ILE A 85 7.37 -8.94 -2.68
N THR A 86 8.23 -8.39 -1.82
CA THR A 86 9.65 -8.79 -1.73
C THR A 86 9.90 -10.08 -0.96
N THR A 87 8.95 -10.53 -0.13
CA THR A 87 9.08 -11.74 0.67
C THR A 87 7.79 -12.56 0.68
N THR A 88 7.92 -13.87 0.83
CA THR A 88 6.77 -14.78 1.02
C THR A 88 5.98 -14.45 2.27
N THR A 89 6.65 -13.98 3.33
CA THR A 89 6.00 -13.51 4.56
C THR A 89 5.18 -12.24 4.31
N ALA A 90 5.55 -11.37 3.37
CA ALA A 90 4.74 -10.20 3.04
C ALA A 90 3.43 -10.55 2.33
N PHE A 91 3.29 -11.72 1.70
CA PHE A 91 2.00 -12.14 1.13
C PHE A 91 0.93 -12.42 2.20
N VAL A 92 1.31 -12.88 3.39
CA VAL A 92 0.33 -13.18 4.46
C VAL A 92 -0.43 -11.93 4.89
N HIS A 93 0.21 -10.77 4.75
CA HIS A 93 -0.31 -9.46 5.08
C HIS A 93 -1.42 -8.99 4.13
N PHE A 94 -1.41 -9.47 2.89
CA PHE A 94 -2.48 -9.24 1.92
C PHE A 94 -3.62 -10.28 2.00
N ARG A 95 -3.45 -11.30 2.84
CA ARG A 95 -4.44 -12.36 3.08
C ARG A 95 -4.89 -12.41 4.55
N PRO A 96 -5.37 -11.29 5.12
CA PRO A 96 -5.88 -11.28 6.49
C PRO A 96 -7.09 -12.21 6.61
N SER A 97 -7.27 -12.82 7.78
CA SER A 97 -8.46 -13.62 8.09
C SER A 97 -9.72 -12.76 7.91
N GLY A 98 -10.59 -13.16 6.98
CA GLY A 98 -11.81 -12.42 6.61
C GLY A 98 -11.66 -11.46 5.43
N GLY A 99 -10.52 -11.42 4.74
CA GLY A 99 -10.34 -10.70 3.47
C GLY A 99 -10.37 -9.16 3.61
N ARG A 100 -10.11 -8.65 4.81
CA ARG A 100 -10.05 -7.22 5.16
C ARG A 100 -8.83 -6.92 6.03
N GLY A 101 -8.10 -5.87 5.72
CA GLY A 101 -6.93 -5.42 6.49
C GLY A 101 -6.81 -3.90 6.47
N THR A 102 -6.14 -3.34 7.48
CA THR A 102 -5.75 -1.92 7.48
C THR A 102 -4.45 -1.77 6.72
N PHE A 103 -4.43 -0.94 5.69
CA PHE A 103 -3.25 -0.66 4.88
C PHE A 103 -2.96 0.83 4.94
N ALA A 104 -1.67 1.15 5.07
CA ALA A 104 -1.18 2.52 5.02
C ALA A 104 -0.12 2.63 3.93
N GLY A 105 -0.04 3.78 3.26
CA GLY A 105 0.94 3.92 2.19
C GLY A 105 0.73 5.13 1.28
N LEU A 106 1.44 5.06 0.16
CA LEU A 106 1.44 6.07 -0.89
C LEU A 106 1.07 5.43 -2.23
N GLY A 107 0.33 6.15 -3.07
CA GLY A 107 -0.04 5.70 -4.40
C GLY A 107 -0.20 6.84 -5.39
N LEU A 108 -0.11 6.54 -6.67
CA LEU A 108 -0.37 7.47 -7.76
C LEU A 108 -1.81 7.30 -8.25
N LEU A 109 -2.60 8.37 -8.26
CA LEU A 109 -3.97 8.34 -8.77
C LEU A 109 -3.98 8.34 -10.31
N ASN A 110 -4.26 7.18 -10.92
CA ASN A 110 -4.21 7.00 -12.36
C ASN A 110 -5.46 7.54 -13.07
N SER A 111 -6.63 7.24 -12.50
CA SER A 111 -7.93 7.62 -13.05
C SER A 111 -8.96 7.76 -11.95
N ILE A 112 -9.92 8.67 -12.15
CA ILE A 112 -11.03 8.92 -11.22
C ILE A 112 -12.27 9.36 -12.00
N ASP A 113 -13.41 8.80 -11.66
CA ASP A 113 -14.73 9.15 -12.18
C ASP A 113 -15.77 9.20 -11.04
N ALA A 114 -17.06 9.23 -11.38
CA ALA A 114 -18.15 9.31 -10.41
C ALA A 114 -18.27 8.06 -9.51
N GLU A 115 -17.85 6.90 -9.99
CA GLU A 115 -18.04 5.60 -9.34
C GLU A 115 -16.72 4.92 -8.96
N ARG A 116 -15.61 5.25 -9.60
CA ARG A 116 -14.35 4.51 -9.50
C ARG A 116 -13.16 5.44 -9.39
N ALA A 117 -12.16 4.99 -8.63
CA ALA A 117 -10.83 5.57 -8.63
C ALA A 117 -9.80 4.44 -8.65
N ASN A 118 -8.83 4.53 -9.55
CA ASN A 118 -7.78 3.54 -9.71
C ASN A 118 -6.43 4.14 -9.33
N ILE A 119 -5.70 3.46 -8.47
CA ILE A 119 -4.44 3.93 -7.91
C ILE A 119 -3.36 2.87 -8.13
N THR A 120 -2.17 3.31 -8.53
CA THR A 120 -0.97 2.47 -8.52
C THR A 120 -0.30 2.66 -7.16
N PRO A 121 -0.28 1.65 -6.28
CA PRO A 121 0.47 1.76 -5.03
C PRO A 121 1.96 1.88 -5.33
N LEU A 122 2.63 2.80 -4.64
CA LEU A 122 4.09 2.97 -4.67
C LEU A 122 4.74 2.35 -3.44
N VAL A 123 4.09 2.52 -2.29
CA VAL A 123 4.47 1.90 -1.02
C VAL A 123 3.19 1.45 -0.33
N ILE A 124 3.15 0.20 0.13
CA ILE A 124 2.09 -0.33 0.99
C ILE A 124 2.77 -0.93 2.21
N GLY A 125 2.36 -0.47 3.38
CA GLY A 125 2.67 -1.07 4.66
C GLY A 125 1.40 -1.53 5.37
N LEU A 126 1.55 -2.49 6.26
CA LEU A 126 0.59 -2.68 7.34
C LEU A 126 1.09 -1.90 8.55
N PRO A 127 0.30 -1.03 9.17
CA PRO A 127 0.65 -0.50 10.48
C PRO A 127 0.80 -1.67 11.46
N ILE A 128 1.92 -1.70 12.20
CA ILE A 128 2.17 -2.71 13.23
C ILE A 128 1.06 -2.58 14.27
N THR A 129 0.31 -3.65 14.50
CA THR A 129 -0.75 -3.63 15.52
C THR A 129 -0.12 -3.85 16.91
N PRO A 130 -0.75 -3.36 18.00
CA PRO A 130 -0.28 -3.62 19.36
C PRO A 130 -0.12 -5.12 19.67
N PHE A 131 -0.92 -5.97 19.03
CA PHE A 131 -0.77 -7.43 19.11
C PHE A 131 0.55 -7.92 18.49
N MET A 132 0.88 -7.47 17.27
CA MET A 132 2.16 -7.81 16.63
C MET A 132 3.32 -7.21 17.42
N GLU A 133 3.19 -5.99 17.93
CA GLU A 133 4.18 -5.36 18.80
C GLU A 133 4.40 -6.14 20.10
N SER A 134 3.34 -6.71 20.69
CA SER A 134 3.47 -7.58 21.87
C SER A 134 4.19 -8.90 21.57
N PHE A 135 4.06 -9.41 20.34
CA PHE A 135 4.70 -10.66 19.90
C PHE A 135 6.17 -10.45 19.52
N TYR A 136 6.49 -9.34 18.84
CA TYR A 136 7.84 -9.03 18.38
C TYR A 136 8.66 -8.18 19.38
N GLY A 137 8.01 -7.35 20.19
CA GLY A 137 8.64 -6.43 21.14
C GLY A 137 9.16 -7.06 22.43
N ASN A 138 8.82 -8.34 22.70
CA ASN A 138 9.41 -9.11 23.79
C ASN A 138 10.76 -9.77 23.42
N ALA A 139 11.23 -9.59 22.17
CA ALA A 139 12.55 -10.01 21.78
C ALA A 139 13.60 -8.93 22.15
N LEU A 140 14.06 -9.01 23.41
CA LEU A 140 15.27 -8.43 24.04
C LEU A 140 15.10 -7.11 24.83
N PRO A 141 15.75 -6.98 26.01
CA PRO A 141 17.06 -7.55 26.34
C PRO A 141 17.05 -8.63 27.42
N MET A 142 17.75 -9.74 27.12
CA MET A 142 18.26 -10.65 28.14
C MET A 142 19.24 -9.87 29.01
N ARG A 143 18.82 -9.52 30.23
CA ARG A 143 19.66 -8.84 31.23
C ARG A 143 20.46 -9.85 32.07
N SER A 144 21.74 -9.50 32.24
CA SER A 144 22.72 -9.94 33.26
C SER A 144 23.45 -11.28 32.97
N ARG A 145 24.75 -11.41 33.24
CA ARG A 145 25.51 -10.83 34.37
C ARG A 145 26.87 -10.24 34.01
N SER A 146 27.17 -9.13 34.67
CA SER A 146 28.52 -8.64 34.93
C SER A 146 29.33 -9.70 35.66
N ALA A 147 30.45 -10.14 35.08
CA ALA A 147 31.50 -10.83 35.81
C ALA A 147 32.27 -9.77 36.62
N THR A 148 31.90 -9.59 37.88
CA THR A 148 32.78 -8.95 38.87
C THR A 148 33.86 -9.95 39.22
N GLY A 149 35.10 -9.56 38.93
CA GLY A 149 36.28 -10.31 39.33
C GLY A 149 36.51 -10.28 40.84
N THR A 150 37.20 -11.31 41.29
CA THR A 150 38.13 -11.35 42.41
C THR A 150 39.18 -12.39 42.06
#